data_AF-A0A435GN22-F1
#
_entry.id   AF-A0A435GN22-F1
#
_cell.length_a   1.000
_cell.length_b   1.000
_cell.length_c   1.000
_cell.angle_alpha   90.00
_cell.angle_beta   90.00
_cell.angle_gamma   90.00
#
_symmetry.space_group_name_H-M   'P 1'
#
loop_
_entity.id
_entity.type
_entity.pdbx_description
1 polymer ?
#
loop_
_entity_poly.entity_id
_entity_poly.type
_entity_poly.pdbx_seq_one_letter_code
_entity_poly.pdbx_strand_id
1 'polypeptide(L)'
;VDILMRRRQNNPILTGEAGVGKTAVVEGFALRIAQGDVPPTLQGVSVRMLDVGLMQAGASVKGEFEKRLKAVIDEVQSSETPVILFIDEAHTLIGAGGAAGTGDAANLLKPALARGELRTIAATTWAEYKQHIEKDPALTRRFQVVKIDEPSEAVAVLMLRGVAGVLEQHHKVQILDEAIEAA
;
A
#
# COMPACT_ATOMS: atom_id res chain seq x y z
N VAL A 1 3.65 11.30 3.96
CA VAL A 1 4.94 11.53 4.66
C VAL A 1 4.72 11.75 6.16
N ASP A 2 4.00 12.80 6.57
CA ASP A 2 3.83 13.18 7.99
C ASP A 2 3.34 12.05 8.89
N ILE A 3 2.39 11.24 8.42
CA ILE A 3 1.84 10.11 9.19
C ILE A 3 2.94 9.12 9.57
N LEU A 4 3.82 8.75 8.63
CA LEU A 4 4.89 7.77 8.84
C LEU A 4 5.94 8.24 9.86
N MET A 5 6.02 9.54 10.12
CA MET A 5 6.95 10.14 11.09
C MET A 5 6.38 10.24 12.50
N ARG A 6 5.09 9.94 12.70
CA ARG A 6 4.43 10.03 14.02
C ARG A 6 4.87 8.88 14.93
N ARG A 7 4.76 9.08 16.24
CA ARG A 7 4.98 8.03 17.26
C ARG A 7 3.78 7.07 17.41
N ARG A 8 2.57 7.54 17.08
CA ARG A 8 1.30 6.80 17.15
C ARG A 8 0.51 7.05 15.88
N GLN A 9 -0.35 6.10 15.51
CA GLN A 9 -1.13 6.14 14.25
C GLN A 9 -0.23 6.47 13.06
N ASN A 10 0.89 5.77 12.98
CA ASN A 10 1.96 5.99 12.01
C ASN A 10 1.86 5.09 10.77
N ASN A 11 0.75 4.37 10.63
CA ASN A 11 0.46 3.54 9.48
C ASN A 11 -0.62 4.23 8.63
N PRO A 12 -0.29 4.90 7.52
CA PRO A 12 -1.32 5.41 6.63
C PRO A 12 -2.11 4.26 6.00
N ILE A 13 -3.42 4.45 5.89
CA ILE A 13 -4.29 3.62 5.03
C ILE A 13 -4.93 4.49 3.97
N LEU A 14 -4.56 4.24 2.71
CA LEU A 14 -5.08 4.90 1.53
C LEU A 14 -6.46 4.34 1.21
N THR A 15 -7.49 5.18 1.25
CA THR A 15 -8.87 4.80 0.94
C THR A 15 -9.39 5.62 -0.22
N GLY A 16 -9.98 4.97 -1.21
CA GLY A 16 -10.54 5.60 -2.40
C GLY A 16 -11.08 4.54 -3.36
N GLU A 17 -11.81 4.94 -4.39
CA GLU A 17 -12.38 4.00 -5.36
C GLU A 17 -11.32 3.15 -6.07
N ALA A 18 -11.72 2.03 -6.67
CA ALA A 18 -10.82 1.25 -7.51
C ALA A 18 -10.32 2.11 -8.68
N GLY A 19 -9.03 2.02 -9.03
CA GLY A 19 -8.47 2.76 -10.16
C GLY A 19 -7.98 4.19 -9.88
N VAL A 20 -8.27 4.80 -8.72
CA VAL A 20 -7.84 6.18 -8.41
C VAL A 20 -6.32 6.37 -8.17
N GLY A 21 -5.50 5.34 -8.41
CA GLY A 21 -4.05 5.45 -8.30
C GLY A 21 -3.46 5.30 -6.89
N LYS A 22 -4.13 4.58 -5.98
CA LYS A 22 -3.61 4.31 -4.61
C LYS A 22 -2.19 3.72 -4.64
N THR A 23 -1.95 2.72 -5.49
CA THR A 23 -0.64 2.08 -5.65
C THR A 23 0.39 3.05 -6.24
N ALA A 24 -0.01 3.86 -7.23
CA ALA A 24 0.85 4.89 -7.83
C ALA A 24 1.30 5.95 -6.81
N VAL A 25 0.46 6.31 -5.82
CA VAL A 25 0.86 7.19 -4.72
C VAL A 25 2.00 6.59 -3.89
N VAL A 26 1.99 5.27 -3.66
CA VAL A 26 3.04 4.57 -2.91
C VAL A 26 4.32 4.43 -3.74
N GLU A 27 4.20 4.16 -5.03
CA GLU A 27 5.33 4.15 -5.95
C GLU A 27 6.00 5.53 -6.05
N GLY A 28 5.20 6.60 -6.16
CA GLY A 28 5.70 7.97 -6.12
C GLY A 28 6.41 8.28 -4.80
N PHE A 29 5.91 7.77 -3.67
CA PHE A 29 6.61 7.88 -2.39
C PHE A 29 7.94 7.12 -2.37
N ALA A 30 7.99 5.90 -2.90
CA ALA A 30 9.22 5.12 -3.00
C ALA A 30 10.26 5.80 -3.91
N LEU A 31 9.82 6.41 -5.02
CA LEU A 31 10.67 7.19 -5.92
C LEU A 31 11.29 8.39 -5.18
N ARG A 32 10.49 9.12 -4.40
CA ARG A 32 10.99 10.25 -3.59
C ARG A 32 12.03 9.81 -2.57
N ILE A 33 11.84 8.66 -1.93
CA ILE A 33 12.87 8.09 -1.04
C ILE A 33 14.16 7.81 -1.82
N ALA A 34 14.08 7.16 -2.98
CA ALA A 34 15.24 6.82 -3.80
C ALA A 34 16.01 8.07 -4.29
N GLN A 35 15.28 9.17 -4.53
CA GLN A 35 15.85 10.47 -4.90
C GLN A 35 16.38 11.28 -3.71
N GLY A 36 16.15 10.83 -2.47
CA GLY A 36 16.47 11.59 -1.26
C GLY A 36 15.54 12.78 -0.99
N ASP A 37 14.46 12.94 -1.75
CA ASP A 37 13.43 13.97 -1.58
C ASP A 37 12.40 13.56 -0.49
N VAL A 38 12.92 13.26 0.69
CA VAL A 38 12.14 12.94 1.88
C VAL A 38 12.83 13.51 3.12
N PRO A 39 12.07 13.75 4.21
CA PRO A 39 12.66 14.16 5.48
C PRO A 39 13.76 13.19 5.97
N PRO A 40 14.75 13.65 6.75
CA PRO A 40 15.90 12.83 7.17
C PRO A 40 15.52 11.50 7.83
N THR A 41 14.38 11.45 8.54
CA THR A 41 13.90 10.23 9.21
C THR A 41 13.39 9.14 8.27
N LEU A 42 13.19 9.46 6.99
CA LEU A 42 12.73 8.53 5.95
C LEU A 42 13.79 8.26 4.88
N GLN A 43 14.95 8.90 4.97
CA GLN A 43 16.05 8.65 4.06
C GLN A 43 16.60 7.22 4.28
N GLY A 44 16.93 6.53 3.18
CA GLY A 44 17.46 5.17 3.22
C GLY A 44 16.46 4.08 3.64
N VAL A 45 15.20 4.43 3.92
CA VAL A 45 14.15 3.45 4.23
C VAL A 45 13.79 2.65 2.98
N SER A 46 13.59 1.35 3.08
CA SER A 46 13.11 0.52 1.97
C SER A 46 11.59 0.44 1.99
N VAL A 47 10.94 0.62 0.85
CA VAL A 47 9.52 0.26 0.67
C VAL A 47 9.43 -1.13 0.03
N ARG A 48 8.67 -2.05 0.62
CA ARG A 48 8.49 -3.41 0.11
C ARG A 48 7.00 -3.73 0.00
N MET A 49 6.56 -4.29 -1.12
CA MET A 49 5.18 -4.75 -1.27
C MET A 49 5.03 -6.17 -0.70
N LEU A 50 3.97 -6.40 0.07
CA LEU A 50 3.54 -7.73 0.49
C LEU A 50 2.61 -8.31 -0.57
N ASP A 51 3.10 -9.29 -1.32
CA ASP A 51 2.28 -10.04 -2.28
C ASP A 51 1.55 -11.19 -1.57
N VAL A 52 0.27 -10.99 -1.30
CA VAL A 52 -0.57 -11.99 -0.64
C VAL A 52 -0.84 -13.19 -1.55
N GLY A 53 -0.89 -12.99 -2.87
CA GLY A 53 -1.10 -14.04 -3.85
C GLY A 53 0.06 -15.03 -3.89
N LEU A 54 1.30 -14.54 -3.92
CA LEU A 54 2.50 -15.39 -3.82
C LEU A 54 2.60 -16.11 -2.48
N MET A 55 2.14 -15.48 -1.39
CA MET A 55 2.13 -16.09 -0.07
C MET A 55 1.14 -17.26 0.02
N GLN A 56 0.00 -17.13 -0.64
CA GLN A 56 -1.00 -18.20 -0.78
C GLN A 56 -0.57 -19.27 -1.78
N ALA A 57 0.14 -18.89 -2.84
CA ALA A 57 0.66 -19.81 -3.83
C ALA A 57 1.60 -20.83 -3.17
N GLY A 58 1.20 -22.10 -3.18
CA GLY A 58 1.94 -23.19 -2.55
C GLY A 58 1.74 -23.35 -1.04
N ALA A 59 0.91 -22.53 -0.39
CA ALA A 59 0.45 -22.78 0.98
C ALA A 59 -0.78 -23.70 0.94
N SER A 60 -0.55 -25.02 0.87
CA SER A 60 -1.65 -26.00 0.76
C SER A 60 -2.36 -26.27 2.10
N VAL A 61 -1.77 -25.84 3.22
CA VAL A 61 -2.29 -25.98 4.58
C VAL A 61 -2.38 -24.60 5.25
N LYS A 62 -3.48 -24.30 5.94
CA LYS A 62 -3.74 -23.01 6.64
C LYS A 62 -2.52 -22.48 7.43
N GLY A 63 -1.84 -23.35 8.18
CA GLY A 63 -0.71 -22.96 9.02
C GLY A 63 0.55 -22.53 8.26
N GLU A 64 0.68 -22.90 6.98
CA GLU A 64 1.85 -22.53 6.18
C GLU A 64 1.82 -21.06 5.80
N PHE A 65 0.66 -20.53 5.42
CA PHE A 65 0.48 -19.10 5.15
C PHE A 65 0.83 -18.26 6.39
N GLU A 66 0.30 -18.64 7.55
CA GLU A 66 0.58 -17.96 8.83
C GLU A 66 2.08 -17.98 9.16
N LYS A 67 2.74 -19.13 8.96
CA LYS A 67 4.18 -19.27 9.17
C LYS A 67 4.98 -18.36 8.22
N ARG A 68 4.60 -18.30 6.94
CA ARG A 68 5.23 -17.41 5.96
C ARG A 68 5.04 -15.95 6.35
N LEU A 69 3.82 -15.53 6.71
CA LEU A 69 3.53 -14.15 7.10
C LEU A 69 4.32 -13.76 8.35
N LYS A 70 4.40 -14.65 9.33
CA LYS A 70 5.24 -14.44 10.51
C LYS A 70 6.72 -14.26 10.14
N ALA A 71 7.25 -15.11 9.26
CA ALA A 71 8.62 -14.99 8.79
C ALA A 71 8.88 -13.64 8.09
N VAL A 72 7.93 -13.14 7.29
CA VAL A 72 8.02 -11.80 6.67
C VAL A 72 8.04 -10.70 7.73
N ILE A 73 7.19 -10.79 8.76
CA ILE A 73 7.19 -9.82 9.86
C ILE A 73 8.52 -9.85 10.60
N ASP A 74 9.03 -11.03 10.93
CA ASP A 74 10.31 -11.20 11.63
C ASP A 74 11.48 -10.64 10.81
N GLU A 75 11.50 -10.88 9.49
CA GLU A 75 12.52 -10.36 8.56
C GLU A 75 12.47 -8.82 8.43
N VAL A 76 11.27 -8.24 8.39
CA VAL A 76 11.09 -6.78 8.37
C VAL A 76 11.60 -6.16 9.68
N GLN A 77 11.38 -6.82 10.81
CA GLN A 77 11.82 -6.34 12.12
C GLN A 77 13.33 -6.48 12.34
N SER A 78 13.95 -7.53 11.79
CA SER A 78 15.38 -7.79 11.93
C SER A 78 16.24 -7.04 10.90
N SER A 79 15.62 -6.42 9.90
CA SER A 79 16.34 -5.75 8.82
C SER A 79 17.21 -4.60 9.33
N GLU A 80 18.49 -4.59 8.94
CA GLU A 80 19.42 -3.48 9.21
C GLU A 80 18.95 -2.17 8.56
N THR A 81 18.28 -2.29 7.41
CA THR A 81 17.66 -1.17 6.72
C THR A 81 16.18 -1.09 7.12
N PRO A 82 15.69 0.03 7.67
CA PRO A 82 14.28 0.13 8.05
C PRO A 82 13.36 -0.13 6.85
N VAL A 83 12.36 -0.99 7.03
CA VAL A 83 11.40 -1.35 5.98
C VAL A 83 10.02 -0.77 6.30
N ILE A 84 9.38 -0.15 5.30
CA ILE A 84 7.95 0.15 5.27
C ILE A 84 7.29 -0.90 4.38
N LEU A 85 6.37 -1.67 4.95
CA LEU A 85 5.63 -2.69 4.23
C LEU A 85 4.38 -2.09 3.58
N PHE A 86 4.29 -2.14 2.26
CA PHE A 86 3.09 -1.80 1.52
C PHE A 86 2.18 -3.03 1.42
N ILE A 87 0.93 -2.88 1.86
CA ILE A 87 -0.11 -3.90 1.79
C ILE A 87 -1.20 -3.37 0.88
N ASP A 88 -1.19 -3.81 -0.38
CA ASP A 88 -2.33 -3.57 -1.26
C ASP A 88 -3.50 -4.45 -0.86
N GLU A 89 -4.72 -3.98 -1.15
CA GLU A 89 -5.96 -4.68 -0.78
C GLU A 89 -5.99 -5.18 0.67
N ALA A 90 -5.65 -4.31 1.63
CA ALA A 90 -5.41 -4.69 3.03
C ALA A 90 -6.61 -5.41 3.70
N HIS A 91 -7.83 -5.21 3.19
CA HIS A 91 -9.02 -5.93 3.63
C HIS A 91 -8.90 -7.46 3.44
N THR A 92 -8.15 -7.93 2.45
CA THR A 92 -7.90 -9.36 2.19
C THR A 92 -7.18 -10.05 3.35
N LEU A 93 -6.28 -9.34 4.04
CA LEU A 93 -5.59 -9.80 5.24
C LEU A 93 -6.41 -9.57 6.52
N ILE A 94 -7.23 -8.53 6.54
CA ILE A 94 -7.87 -8.04 7.77
C ILE A 94 -9.24 -8.68 8.04
N GLY A 95 -10.05 -8.91 7.02
CA GLY A 95 -11.46 -9.24 7.27
C GLY A 95 -12.27 -9.77 6.10
N ALA A 96 -11.70 -9.93 4.91
CA ALA A 96 -12.44 -10.43 3.76
C ALA A 96 -12.78 -11.92 3.83
N GLY A 97 -12.16 -12.69 4.73
CA GLY A 97 -12.37 -14.14 4.77
C GLY A 97 -12.13 -14.74 3.38
N GLY A 98 -10.91 -14.58 2.85
CA GLY A 98 -10.51 -15.32 1.66
C GLY A 98 -10.59 -16.84 1.92
N ALA A 99 -10.31 -17.62 0.87
CA ALA A 99 -10.29 -19.09 0.94
C ALA A 99 -9.65 -19.61 2.25
N ALA A 100 -10.19 -20.71 2.76
CA ALA A 100 -9.91 -21.25 4.10
C ALA A 100 -8.45 -21.07 4.54
N GLY A 101 -8.20 -20.09 5.43
CA GLY A 101 -6.89 -19.86 6.06
C GLY A 101 -6.42 -18.40 6.15
N THR A 102 -6.95 -17.50 5.33
CA THR A 102 -6.55 -16.07 5.33
C THR A 102 -7.17 -15.24 6.46
N GLY A 103 -8.30 -15.68 7.02
CA GLY A 103 -9.05 -14.96 8.06
C GLY A 103 -8.32 -14.77 9.40
N ASP A 104 -7.11 -15.29 9.58
CA ASP A 104 -6.30 -15.16 10.81
C ASP A 104 -5.13 -14.18 10.69
N ALA A 105 -4.84 -13.66 9.49
CA ALA A 105 -3.68 -12.79 9.26
C ALA A 105 -3.74 -11.49 10.09
N ALA A 106 -4.95 -10.97 10.30
CA ALA A 106 -5.21 -9.83 11.18
C ALA A 106 -4.67 -10.05 12.60
N ASN A 107 -4.80 -11.26 13.15
CA ASN A 107 -4.34 -11.59 14.50
C ASN A 107 -2.80 -11.63 14.59
N LEU A 108 -2.12 -11.95 13.49
CA LEU A 108 -0.66 -11.90 13.40
C LEU A 108 -0.15 -10.47 13.25
N LEU A 109 -0.86 -9.61 12.50
CA LEU A 109 -0.46 -8.23 12.25
C LEU A 109 -0.74 -7.30 13.44
N LYS A 110 -1.85 -7.51 14.16
CA LYS A 110 -2.28 -6.65 15.28
C LYS A 110 -1.19 -6.44 16.34
N PRO A 111 -0.49 -7.46 16.85
CA PRO A 111 0.58 -7.27 17.84
C PRO A 111 1.76 -6.46 17.30
N ALA A 112 2.22 -6.75 16.07
CA ALA A 112 3.34 -6.06 15.45
C ALA A 112 3.04 -4.57 15.19
N LEU A 113 1.83 -4.28 14.70
CA LEU A 113 1.31 -2.92 14.55
C LEU A 113 1.14 -2.22 15.92
N ALA A 114 0.73 -2.97 16.94
CA ALA A 114 0.48 -2.42 18.27
C ALA A 114 1.76 -2.00 19.00
N ARG A 115 2.83 -2.79 18.84
CA ARG A 115 4.16 -2.50 19.38
C ARG A 115 4.92 -1.45 18.56
N GLY A 116 4.46 -1.16 17.34
CA GLY A 116 5.11 -0.20 16.44
C GLY A 116 6.38 -0.77 15.78
N GLU A 117 6.56 -2.09 15.86
CA GLU A 117 7.68 -2.83 15.26
C GLU A 117 7.49 -2.98 13.75
N LEU A 118 6.24 -2.91 13.29
CA LEU A 118 5.90 -2.96 11.87
C LEU A 118 5.32 -1.61 11.44
N ARG A 119 5.98 -0.94 10.49
CA ARG A 119 5.43 0.23 9.79
C ARG A 119 4.84 -0.21 8.47
N THR A 120 3.61 0.19 8.21
CA THR A 120 2.91 -0.16 6.99
C THR A 120 2.32 1.04 6.27
N ILE A 121 2.19 0.91 4.95
CA ILE A 121 1.25 1.68 4.15
C ILE A 121 0.21 0.66 3.67
N ALA A 122 -1.07 0.89 3.94
CA ALA A 122 -2.14 0.02 3.47
C ALA A 122 -2.95 0.72 2.38
N ALA A 123 -3.53 -0.04 1.44
CA ALA A 123 -4.50 0.47 0.48
C ALA A 123 -5.76 -0.41 0.46
N THR A 124 -6.93 0.20 0.30
CA THR A 124 -8.22 -0.52 0.18
C THR A 124 -9.27 0.42 -0.43
N THR A 125 -10.40 -0.12 -0.88
CA THR A 125 -11.54 0.71 -1.26
C THR A 125 -12.24 1.29 -0.03
N TRP A 126 -12.99 2.38 -0.22
CA TRP A 126 -13.76 2.97 0.89
C TRP A 126 -14.80 2.00 1.46
N ALA A 127 -15.47 1.25 0.58
CA ALA A 127 -16.45 0.24 0.97
C ALA A 127 -15.83 -0.86 1.86
N GLU A 128 -14.69 -1.42 1.45
CA GLU A 128 -13.96 -2.42 2.22
C GLU A 128 -13.44 -1.88 3.55
N TYR A 129 -12.92 -0.65 3.56
CA TYR A 129 -12.49 0.01 4.80
C TYR A 129 -13.65 0.06 5.81
N LYS A 130 -14.82 0.54 5.38
CA LYS A 130 -16.03 0.61 6.19
C LYS A 130 -16.51 -0.76 6.66
N GLN A 131 -16.44 -1.76 5.78
CA GLN A 131 -16.96 -3.09 6.07
C GLN A 131 -16.06 -3.88 7.03
N HIS A 132 -14.73 -3.79 6.87
CA HIS A 132 -13.77 -4.71 7.50
C HIS A 132 -12.82 -4.04 8.49
N ILE A 133 -12.40 -2.79 8.25
CA ILE A 133 -11.32 -2.16 9.03
C ILE A 133 -11.88 -1.21 10.10
N GLU A 134 -12.85 -0.37 9.74
CA GLU A 134 -13.45 0.61 10.65
C GLU A 134 -14.14 -0.04 11.85
N LYS A 135 -14.67 -1.26 11.66
CA LYS A 135 -15.33 -2.03 12.71
C LYS A 135 -14.38 -2.61 13.75
N ASP A 136 -13.06 -2.63 13.49
CA ASP A 136 -12.05 -3.17 14.39
C ASP A 136 -11.34 -2.04 15.18
N PRO A 137 -11.59 -1.93 16.51
CA PRO A 137 -10.95 -0.90 17.34
C PRO A 137 -9.43 -1.03 17.44
N ALA A 138 -8.88 -2.24 17.29
CA ALA A 138 -7.43 -2.44 17.35
C ALA A 138 -6.75 -1.87 16.11
N LEU A 139 -7.37 -2.02 14.93
CA LEU A 139 -6.80 -1.53 13.67
C LEU A 139 -7.00 -0.03 13.49
N THR A 140 -8.19 0.51 13.79
CA THR A 140 -8.47 1.95 13.73
C THR A 140 -7.57 2.79 14.65
N ARG A 141 -7.06 2.21 15.74
CA ARG A 141 -6.07 2.86 16.63
C ARG A 141 -4.64 2.89 16.05
N ARG A 142 -4.35 2.10 15.02
CA ARG A 142 -3.01 1.96 14.42
C ARG A 142 -2.91 2.57 13.04
N PHE A 143 -4.01 2.58 12.30
CA PHE A 143 -4.09 3.19 10.99
C PHE A 143 -4.61 4.63 11.05
N GLN A 144 -4.06 5.48 10.18
CA GLN A 144 -4.57 6.82 9.91
C GLN A 144 -5.11 6.84 8.48
N VAL A 145 -6.41 7.13 8.33
CA VAL A 145 -7.04 7.21 7.01
C VAL A 145 -6.50 8.39 6.22
N VAL A 146 -6.17 8.13 4.96
CA VAL A 146 -5.82 9.10 3.93
C VAL A 146 -6.76 8.86 2.76
N LYS A 147 -7.64 9.82 2.49
CA LYS A 147 -8.55 9.73 1.34
C LYS A 147 -7.79 10.07 0.07
N ILE A 148 -7.92 9.21 -0.93
CA ILE A 148 -7.44 9.41 -2.28
C ILE A 148 -8.68 9.55 -3.15
N ASP A 149 -8.95 10.78 -3.54
CA ASP A 149 -10.07 11.12 -4.40
C ASP A 149 -9.65 10.96 -5.86
N GLU A 150 -10.64 10.79 -6.74
CA GLU A 150 -10.43 10.80 -8.17
C GLU A 150 -9.83 12.16 -8.60
N PRO A 151 -8.81 12.19 -9.48
CA PRO A 151 -8.28 13.44 -9.99
C PRO A 151 -9.37 14.21 -10.75
N SER A 152 -9.33 15.53 -10.69
CA SER A 152 -10.14 16.34 -11.61
C SER A 152 -9.67 16.12 -13.05
N GLU A 153 -10.53 16.39 -14.03
CA GLU A 153 -10.18 16.29 -15.46
C GLU A 153 -8.87 17.04 -15.79
N ALA A 154 -8.72 18.27 -15.30
CA ALA A 154 -7.49 19.05 -15.50
C ALA A 154 -6.24 18.35 -14.92
N VAL A 155 -6.35 17.68 -13.77
CA VAL A 155 -5.24 16.92 -13.18
C VAL A 155 -5.01 15.62 -13.95
N ALA A 156 -6.06 14.93 -14.38
CA ALA A 156 -5.97 13.71 -15.18
C ALA A 156 -5.26 13.97 -16.52
N VAL A 157 -5.61 15.05 -17.22
CA VAL A 157 -4.93 15.49 -18.44
C VAL A 157 -3.43 15.75 -18.19
N LEU A 158 -3.07 16.39 -17.08
CA LEU A 158 -1.66 16.58 -16.71
C LEU A 158 -0.94 15.25 -16.43
N MET A 159 -1.62 14.30 -15.78
CA MET A 159 -1.08 12.97 -15.55
C MET A 159 -0.86 12.21 -16.87
N LEU A 160 -1.81 12.30 -17.81
CA LEU A 160 -1.69 11.72 -19.15
C LEU A 160 -0.51 12.31 -19.93
N ARG A 161 -0.32 13.63 -19.89
CA ARG A 161 0.87 14.29 -20.47
C ARG A 161 2.17 13.75 -19.87
N GLY A 162 2.19 13.44 -18.57
CA GLY A 162 3.34 12.84 -17.89
C GLY A 162 3.71 11.44 -18.38
N VAL A 163 2.73 10.63 -18.82
CA VAL A 163 2.96 9.27 -19.35
C VAL A 163 3.06 9.22 -20.87
N ALA A 164 2.58 10.24 -21.58
CA ALA A 164 2.53 10.27 -23.04
C ALA A 164 3.89 9.97 -23.68
N GLY A 165 4.97 10.60 -23.21
CA GLY A 165 6.31 10.38 -23.78
C GLY A 165 6.81 8.92 -23.64
N VAL A 166 6.42 8.23 -22.57
CA VAL A 166 6.75 6.80 -22.40
C VAL A 166 5.96 5.95 -23.39
N LEU A 167 4.68 6.26 -23.60
CA LEU A 167 3.81 5.55 -24.55
C LEU A 167 4.23 5.77 -26.00
N GLU A 168 4.59 7.00 -26.37
CA GLU A 168 5.10 7.34 -27.71
C GLU A 168 6.34 6.51 -28.05
N GLN A 169 7.30 6.42 -27.12
CA GLN A 169 8.51 5.63 -27.30
C GLN A 169 8.21 4.14 -27.42
N HIS A 170 7.32 3.62 -26.58
CA HIS A 170 6.96 2.21 -26.57
C HIS A 170 6.26 1.79 -27.86
N HIS A 171 5.28 2.58 -28.30
CA HIS A 171 4.45 2.26 -29.46
C HIS A 171 5.00 2.80 -30.78
N LYS A 172 6.02 3.65 -30.75
CA LYS A 172 6.61 4.33 -31.91
C LYS A 172 5.59 5.16 -32.69
N VAL A 173 4.74 5.87 -31.96
CA VAL A 173 3.72 6.76 -32.49
C VAL A 173 3.89 8.15 -31.89
N GLN A 174 3.27 9.15 -32.51
CA GLN A 174 3.12 10.48 -31.93
C GLN A 174 1.73 10.60 -31.29
N ILE A 175 1.67 11.08 -30.05
CA ILE A 175 0.43 11.36 -29.35
C ILE A 175 0.21 12.87 -29.41
N LEU A 176 -0.88 13.28 -30.06
CA LEU A 176 -1.26 14.68 -30.18
C LEU A 176 -1.84 15.19 -28.86
N ASP A 177 -1.63 16.48 -28.55
CA ASP A 177 -2.13 17.07 -27.31
C ASP A 177 -3.67 17.06 -27.29
N GLU A 178 -4.31 17.27 -28.44
CA GLU A 178 -5.76 17.19 -28.60
C GLU A 178 -6.30 15.77 -28.32
N ALA A 179 -5.49 14.74 -28.56
CA ALA A 179 -5.86 13.36 -28.24
C ALA A 179 -5.78 13.10 -26.72
N ILE A 180 -4.90 13.79 -26.00
CA ILE A 180 -4.80 13.72 -24.54
C ILE A 180 -5.96 14.46 -23.88
N GLU A 181 -6.35 15.62 -24.41
CA GLU A 181 -7.48 16.40 -23.88
C GLU A 181 -8.85 15.74 -24.11
N ALA A 182 -8.97 14.88 -25.12
CA ALA A 182 -10.21 14.19 -25.46
C ALA A 182 -10.39 12.81 -24.78
N ALA A 183 -9.36 12.30 -24.08
CA ALA A 183 -9.34 10.99 -23.44
C ALA A 183 -9.90 11.04 -22.01
#